data_AF-A0A417GJ85-F1
#
_entry.id   AF-A0A417GJ85-F1
#
_cell.length_a   1.000
_cell.length_b   1.000
_cell.length_c   1.000
_cell.angle_alpha   90.00
_cell.angle_beta   90.00
_cell.angle_gamma   90.00
#
_symmetry.space_group_name_H-M   'P 1'
#
loop_
_entity.id
_entity.type
_entity.pdbx_description
1 polymer ?
#
loop_
_entity_poly.entity_id
_entity_poly.type
_entity_poly.pdbx_seq_one_letter_code
_entity_poly.pdbx_strand_id
1 'polypeptide(L)' 'MKEVLSENNIKYLYVDVCESVGKLKTFLKVRDTSEAHREARETSHRAGIPCLMIDGEVILVDDADHMREIIDQYKLSEE' A
#
# COMPACT_ATOMS: atom_id res chain seq x y z
N MET A 1 -1.03 -10.25 -1.71
CA MET A 1 -0.19 -9.15 -1.19
C MET A 1 0.55 -9.51 0.08
N LYS A 2 -0.14 -9.77 1.21
CA LYS A 2 0.52 -10.19 2.47
C LYS A 2 1.38 -11.44 2.32
N GLU A 3 0.87 -12.44 1.59
CA GLU A 3 1.57 -13.71 1.34
C GLU A 3 2.90 -13.46 0.61
N VAL A 4 2.89 -12.64 -0.44
CA VAL A 4 4.10 -12.27 -1.19
C VAL A 4 5.14 -11.60 -0.27
N LEU A 5 4.72 -10.68 0.60
CA LEU A 5 5.61 -10.04 1.58
C LEU A 5 6.19 -11.05 2.57
N SER A 6 5.35 -11.94 3.11
CA SER A 6 5.75 -12.95 4.07
C SER A 6 6.69 -14.01 3.47
N GLU A 7 6.45 -14.43 2.22
CA GLU A 7 7.29 -15.38 1.47
C GLU A 7 8.69 -14.82 1.19
N ASN A 8 8.80 -13.49 1.05
CA ASN A 8 10.08 -12.80 0.84
C ASN A 8 10.73 -12.32 2.15
N ASN A 9 10.26 -12.80 3.31
CA ASN A 9 10.78 -12.44 4.63
C ASN A 9 10.78 -10.93 4.94
N ILE A 10 9.86 -10.17 4.34
CA ILE A 10 9.82 -8.73 4.50
C ILE A 10 9.05 -8.37 5.77
N LYS A 11 9.63 -7.52 6.61
CA LYS A 11 8.95 -6.98 7.79
C LYS A 11 8.00 -5.86 7.37
N TYR A 12 6.73 -5.98 7.75
CA TYR A 12 5.72 -4.96 7.47
C TYR A 12 4.76 -4.78 8.62
N LEU A 13 4.19 -3.57 8.73
CA LEU A 13 3.03 -3.31 9.56
C LEU A 13 1.77 -3.46 8.73
N TYR A 14 0.92 -4.41 9.08
CA TYR A 14 -0.40 -4.52 8.47
C TYR A 14 -1.41 -3.61 9.16
N VAL A 15 -2.13 -2.82 8.37
CA VAL A 15 -3.23 -1.97 8.85
C VAL A 15 -4.52 -2.39 8.15
N ASP A 16 -5.47 -2.90 8.91
CA ASP A 16 -6.84 -3.10 8.46
C ASP A 16 -7.64 -1.81 8.69
N VAL A 17 -8.06 -1.16 7.60
CA VAL A 17 -8.84 0.08 7.64
C VAL A 17 -10.26 -0.13 8.15
N CYS A 18 -10.78 -1.36 8.12
CA CYS A 18 -12.11 -1.71 8.60
C CYS A 18 -12.13 -2.02 10.11
N GLU A 19 -10.98 -2.19 10.74
CA GLU A 19 -10.89 -2.60 12.16
C GLU A 19 -11.33 -1.50 13.13
N SER A 20 -11.13 -0.23 12.78
CA SER A 20 -11.62 0.90 13.60
C SER A 20 -11.77 2.18 12.80
N VAL A 21 -12.64 3.07 13.28
CA VAL A 21 -12.78 4.44 12.73
C VAL A 21 -11.47 5.22 12.78
N GLY A 22 -10.61 4.98 13.78
CA GLY A 22 -9.29 5.59 13.88
C GLY A 22 -8.40 5.20 12.70
N LYS A 23 -8.28 3.90 12.40
CA LYS A 23 -7.51 3.40 11.25
C LYS A 23 -8.07 3.89 9.92
N LEU A 24 -9.40 3.91 9.78
CA LEU A 24 -10.05 4.48 8.61
C LEU A 24 -9.68 5.95 8.42
N LYS A 25 -9.76 6.78 9.48
CA LYS A 25 -9.39 8.21 9.40
C LYS A 25 -7.92 8.41 9.00
N THR A 26 -7.02 7.59 9.53
CA THR A 26 -5.60 7.63 9.15
C THR A 26 -5.43 7.32 7.67
N PHE A 27 -6.08 6.27 7.16
CA PHE A 27 -6.04 5.93 5.75
C PHE A 27 -6.64 7.04 4.87
N LEU A 28 -7.81 7.57 5.23
CA LEU A 28 -8.45 8.66 4.47
C LEU A 28 -7.55 9.89 4.39
N LYS A 29 -6.84 10.23 5.47
CA LYS A 29 -5.88 11.34 5.45
C LYS A 29 -4.78 11.09 4.42
N VAL A 30 -4.18 9.90 4.39
CA VAL A 30 -3.14 9.53 3.42
C VAL A 30 -3.70 9.56 2.00
N ARG A 31 -4.83 8.89 1.78
CA ARG A 31 -5.54 8.83 0.49
C ARG A 31 -5.84 10.23 -0.04
N ASP A 32 -6.25 11.16 0.82
CA ASP A 32 -6.66 12.50 0.43
C ASP A 32 -5.46 13.43 0.15
N THR A 33 -4.27 13.13 0.68
CA THR A 33 -3.06 13.94 0.48
C THR A 33 -2.03 13.37 -0.49
N SER A 34 -2.04 12.07 -0.80
CA SER A 34 -1.03 11.47 -1.68
C SER A 34 -1.39 11.63 -3.15
N GLU A 35 -0.42 12.02 -3.99
CA GLU A 35 -0.60 12.08 -5.45
C GLU A 35 -0.87 10.71 -6.06
N ALA A 36 -0.31 9.63 -5.50
CA ALA A 36 -0.54 8.26 -5.97
C ALA A 36 -2.03 7.85 -5.95
N HIS A 37 -2.81 8.41 -5.02
CA HIS A 37 -4.25 8.17 -4.95
C HIS A 37 -5.07 9.11 -5.84
N ARG A 38 -4.47 10.14 -6.44
CA ARG A 38 -5.20 11.15 -7.21
C ARG A 38 -5.96 10.51 -8.37
N GLU A 39 -5.28 9.68 -9.16
CA GLU A 39 -5.91 8.96 -10.27
C GLU A 39 -7.00 7.99 -9.80
N ALA A 40 -6.73 7.22 -8.72
CA ALA A 40 -7.71 6.29 -8.17
C ALA A 40 -9.00 6.99 -7.70
N ARG A 41 -8.89 8.19 -7.13
CA ARG A 41 -10.04 9.00 -6.69
C ARG A 41 -10.80 9.61 -7.87
N GLU A 42 -10.06 10.24 -8.78
CA GLU A 42 -10.63 11.12 -9.81
C GLU A 42 -11.17 10.34 -11.02
N THR A 43 -10.45 9.30 -11.44
CA THR A 43 -10.76 8.59 -12.70
C THR A 43 -11.45 7.26 -12.44
N SER A 44 -10.98 6.50 -11.45
CA SER A 44 -11.46 5.13 -11.23
C SER A 44 -12.56 5.03 -10.17
N HIS A 45 -12.83 6.10 -9.41
CA HIS A 45 -13.73 6.11 -8.26
C HIS A 45 -13.49 4.97 -7.26
N ARG A 46 -12.22 4.56 -7.11
CA ARG A 46 -11.79 3.50 -6.20
C ARG A 46 -11.16 4.11 -4.95
N ALA A 47 -11.16 3.33 -3.87
CA ALA A 47 -10.49 3.74 -2.64
C ALA A 47 -8.95 3.78 -2.75
N GLY A 48 -8.37 3.06 -3.72
CA GLY A 48 -6.90 2.90 -3.84
C GLY A 48 -6.33 1.88 -2.85
N ILE A 49 -7.03 0.76 -2.64
CA ILE A 49 -6.54 -0.37 -1.83
C ILE A 49 -6.44 -1.63 -2.68
N PRO A 50 -5.47 -2.53 -2.42
CA PRO A 50 -4.39 -2.42 -1.42
C PRO A 50 -3.31 -1.39 -1.81
N CYS A 51 -2.70 -0.75 -0.81
CA CYS A 51 -1.59 0.19 -0.99
C CYS A 51 -0.48 -0.08 0.02
N LEU A 52 0.74 0.30 -0.35
CA LEU A 52 1.92 0.27 0.52
C LEU A 52 2.35 1.69 0.86
N MET A 53 3.00 1.82 2.00
CA MET A 53 3.73 3.03 2.36
C MET A 53 5.18 2.64 2.64
N ILE A 54 6.11 3.15 1.84
CA ILE A 54 7.55 2.91 1.96
C ILE A 54 8.22 4.27 2.05
N ASP A 55 8.95 4.53 3.14
CA ASP A 55 9.65 5.80 3.40
C ASP A 55 8.78 7.08 3.19
N GLY A 56 7.48 6.97 3.49
CA GLY A 56 6.51 8.05 3.35
C GLY A 56 5.91 8.21 1.94
N GLU A 57 6.44 7.49 0.95
CA GLU A 57 5.85 7.36 -0.37
C GLU A 57 4.73 6.31 -0.36
N VAL A 58 3.66 6.59 -1.10
CA VAL A 58 2.48 5.73 -1.17
C VAL A 58 2.42 5.11 -2.54
N ILE A 59 2.33 3.78 -2.60
CA ILE A 59 2.30 3.02 -3.84
C ILE A 59 1.02 2.20 -3.86
N LEU A 60 0.23 2.34 -4.93
CA LEU A 60 -0.93 1.49 -5.17
C LEU A 60 -0.45 0.16 -5.74
N VAL A 61 -1.01 -0.94 -5.24
CA VAL A 61 -0.64 -2.28 -5.67
C VAL A 61 -1.83 -2.91 -6.38
N ASP A 62 -1.63 -3.26 -7.65
CA ASP A 62 -2.69 -3.82 -8.48
C ASP A 62 -2.82 -5.33 -8.30
N ASP A 63 -1.70 -6.04 -8.38
CA ASP A 63 -1.64 -7.49 -8.31
C ASP A 63 -0.35 -8.01 -7.62
N ALA A 64 -0.23 -9.33 -7.55
CA ALA A 64 0.90 -9.99 -6.89
C ALA A 64 2.23 -9.84 -7.65
N ASP A 65 2.18 -9.62 -8.97
CA ASP A 65 3.39 -9.44 -9.77
C ASP A 65 3.91 -8.01 -9.61
N HIS A 66 3.02 -7.01 -9.63
CA HIS A 66 3.36 -5.63 -9.28
C HIS A 66 3.96 -5.55 -7.86
N MET A 67 3.43 -6.32 -6.90
CA MET A 67 4.03 -6.42 -5.57
C MET A 67 5.48 -6.94 -5.59
N ARG A 68 5.80 -7.93 -6.43
CA ARG A 68 7.17 -8.47 -6.55
C ARG A 68 8.12 -7.45 -7.19
N GLU A 69 7.65 -6.72 -8.19
CA GLU A 69 8.41 -5.63 -8.81
C GLU A 69 8.77 -4.54 -7.80
N ILE A 70 7.83 -4.14 -6.94
CA ILE A 70 8.07 -3.17 -5.87
C ILE A 70 9.13 -3.69 -4.89
N ILE A 71 9.07 -4.96 -4.52
CA ILE A 71 10.05 -5.58 -3.60
C ILE A 71 11.48 -5.47 -4.18
N ASP A 72 11.64 -5.77 -5.46
CA ASP A 72 12.93 -5.70 -6.16
C ASP A 72 13.42 -4.26 -6.31
N GLN A 73 12.54 -3.35 -6.76
CA GLN A 73 12.86 -1.93 -6.95
C GLN A 73 13.33 -1.24 -5.67
N TYR A 74 12.64 -1.50 -4.55
CA TYR A 74 12.92 -0.89 -3.26
C TYR A 74 13.90 -1.70 -2.41
N LYS A 75 14.40 -2.85 -2.90
CA LYS A 75 15.30 -3.77 -2.19
C LYS A 75 14.82 -4.08 -0.78
N LEU A 76 13.53 -4.39 -0.66
CA LEU A 76 12.86 -4.58 0.65
C LEU A 76 13.20 -5.92 1.31
N SER A 77 13.79 -6.86 0.57
CA SER A 77 14.33 -8.09 1.13
C SER A 77 15.55 -7.78 1.99
N GLU A 78 15.56 -8.25 3.24
CA GLU A 78 16.77 -8.20 4.08
C GLU A 78 17.94 -8.92 3.36
N GLU A 79 19.15 -8.35 3.43
CA GLU A 79 20.41 -9.09 3.16
C GLU A 79 20.57 -10.29 4.10
#